data_AF-A0A453P152-F1
#
_entry.id   AF-A0A453P152-F1
#
_cell.length_a   1.000
_cell.length_b   1.000
_cell.length_c   1.000
_cell.angle_alpha   90.00
_cell.angle_beta   90.00
_cell.angle_gamma   90.00
#
_symmetry.space_group_name_H-M   'P 1'
#
loop_
_entity.id
_entity.type
_entity.pdbx_description
1 polymer ?
#
loop_
_entity_poly.entity_id
_entity_poly.type
_entity_poly.pdbx_seq_one_letter_code
_entity_poly.pdbx_strand_id
1 'polypeptide(L)'
;SAICSRHHHFCVIHPNNPFAPTLHFNYRYFETEAPQDAPGAPRQWWFGGGTDLTPSYIIEEDIKHFHSVQKQACDKFDPTFYPRFKKWCDDYFHIKHRGERRGVGGIFFDDLNDHDQETLLDFATECAASVIPAYIPIIERRKDTPFTEDHRAWQQLRRGRYVEFNLVYDRGTTFGLKTGGRIESILVSLPLTARWEYDHKPQEGTEEWKLLDVCINPKEWI
;
A
#
# COMPACT_ATOMS: atom_id res chain seq x y z
N SER A 1 -4.57 -12.21 27.86
CA SER A 1 -5.65 -12.22 26.85
C SER A 1 -5.60 -10.92 26.07
N ALA A 2 -5.09 -10.88 24.84
CA ALA A 2 -5.00 -9.62 24.10
C ALA A 2 -6.40 -9.03 23.82
N ILE A 3 -6.77 -7.94 24.51
CA ILE A 3 -7.92 -7.12 24.14
C ILE A 3 -7.49 -6.30 22.93
N CYS A 4 -7.89 -6.73 21.75
CA CYS A 4 -7.64 -6.04 20.49
C CYS A 4 -8.83 -5.10 20.21
N SER A 5 -8.72 -3.82 20.55
CA SER A 5 -9.69 -2.80 20.12
C SER A 5 -9.47 -2.52 18.62
N ARG A 6 -10.14 -3.29 17.76
CA ARG A 6 -9.94 -3.25 16.30
C ARG A 6 -10.68 -2.09 15.62
N HIS A 7 -10.14 -0.89 15.70
CA HIS A 7 -10.36 0.09 14.63
C HIS A 7 -9.36 -0.23 13.52
N HIS A 8 -9.81 -1.00 12.53
CA HIS A 8 -9.02 -1.38 11.36
C HIS A 8 -9.70 -0.80 10.13
N HIS A 9 -9.07 0.20 9.52
CA HIS A 9 -9.45 0.65 8.20
C HIS A 9 -8.52 -0.05 7.21
N PHE A 10 -9.06 -0.98 6.42
CA PHE A 10 -8.34 -1.69 5.38
C PHE A 10 -9.16 -1.65 4.10
N CYS A 11 -8.53 -1.26 3.00
CA CYS A 11 -9.19 -1.29 1.70
C CYS A 11 -8.16 -1.53 0.60
N VAL A 12 -8.60 -2.30 -0.40
CA VAL A 12 -7.93 -2.41 -1.69
C VAL A 12 -8.96 -2.10 -2.77
N ILE A 13 -8.60 -1.24 -3.71
CA ILE A 13 -9.46 -0.85 -4.82
C ILE A 13 -8.76 -1.25 -6.11
N HIS A 14 -9.42 -2.09 -6.91
CA HIS A 14 -8.93 -2.51 -8.23
C HIS A 14 -9.82 -1.92 -9.34
N PRO A 15 -9.48 -0.75 -9.92
CA PRO A 15 -10.28 -0.18 -11.00
C PRO A 15 -10.36 -1.09 -12.22
N ASN A 16 -11.45 -0.99 -12.97
CA ASN A 16 -11.58 -1.69 -14.23
C ASN A 16 -10.64 -1.12 -15.31
N ASN A 17 -10.48 0.20 -15.37
CA ASN A 17 -9.65 0.84 -16.39
C ASN A 17 -8.15 0.65 -16.10
N PRO A 18 -7.33 0.14 -17.05
CA PRO A 18 -5.88 -0.02 -16.87
C PRO A 18 -5.13 1.27 -16.52
N PHE A 19 -5.64 2.43 -16.93
CA PHE A 19 -5.05 3.74 -16.62
C PHE A 19 -5.43 4.25 -15.23
N ALA A 20 -6.40 3.63 -14.56
CA ALA A 20 -6.76 3.93 -13.18
C ALA A 20 -5.97 3.00 -12.22
N PRO A 21 -5.11 3.55 -11.34
CA PRO A 21 -4.22 2.74 -10.52
C PRO A 21 -4.98 1.95 -9.44
N THR A 22 -4.46 0.78 -9.06
CA THR A 22 -4.89 0.11 -7.84
C THR A 22 -4.41 0.90 -6.62
N LEU A 23 -5.25 1.02 -5.60
CA LEU A 23 -4.92 1.65 -4.32
C LEU A 23 -5.02 0.63 -3.19
N HIS A 24 -4.12 0.69 -2.23
CA HIS A 24 -4.28 0.06 -0.93
C HIS A 24 -4.08 1.10 0.18
N PHE A 25 -4.87 0.99 1.24
CA PHE A 25 -4.57 1.66 2.50
C PHE A 25 -4.91 0.78 3.69
N ASN A 26 -4.13 0.97 4.75
CA ASN A 26 -4.37 0.37 6.04
C ASN A 26 -4.01 1.34 7.17
N TYR A 27 -4.86 1.46 8.19
CA TYR A 27 -4.51 2.14 9.44
C TYR A 27 -5.06 1.32 10.62
N ARG A 28 -4.21 1.03 11.60
CA ARG A 28 -4.50 0.13 12.72
C ARG A 28 -3.77 0.55 14.00
N TYR A 29 -4.39 0.20 15.12
CA TYR A 29 -3.81 0.31 16.46
C TYR A 29 -3.72 -1.08 17.08
N PHE A 30 -2.63 -1.35 17.79
CA PHE A 30 -2.47 -2.54 18.61
C PHE A 30 -2.12 -2.16 20.04
N GLU A 31 -2.64 -2.94 20.97
CA GLU A 31 -2.31 -2.85 22.39
C GLU A 31 -2.31 -4.25 22.99
N THR A 32 -1.39 -4.49 23.91
CA THR A 32 -1.26 -5.74 24.64
C THR A 32 -1.51 -5.51 26.13
N GLU A 33 -2.00 -6.55 26.82
CA GLU A 33 -2.04 -6.53 28.28
C GLU A 33 -0.62 -6.53 28.86
N ALA A 34 -0.47 -5.97 30.06
CA ALA A 34 0.77 -6.09 30.81
C ALA A 34 1.11 -7.58 31.03
N PRO A 35 2.37 -8.00 30.91
CA PRO A 35 2.79 -9.36 31.19
C PRO A 35 2.37 -9.79 32.61
N GLN A 36 1.75 -10.96 32.73
CA GLN A 36 1.26 -11.47 34.02
C GLN A 36 2.39 -11.84 34.98
N ASP A 37 3.56 -12.13 34.44
CA ASP A 37 4.80 -12.51 35.12
C ASP A 37 5.70 -11.31 35.48
N ALA A 38 5.34 -10.08 35.06
CA ALA A 38 6.06 -8.86 35.40
C ALA A 38 5.12 -7.79 35.98
N PRO A 39 4.75 -7.88 37.28
CA PRO A 39 3.92 -6.90 37.95
C PRO A 39 4.51 -5.48 37.83
N GLY A 40 3.76 -4.56 37.22
CA GLY A 40 4.18 -3.17 37.00
C GLY A 40 4.81 -2.88 35.63
N ALA A 41 4.97 -3.88 34.75
CA ALA A 41 5.39 -3.64 33.38
C ALA A 41 4.30 -2.87 32.60
N PRO A 42 4.67 -1.85 31.80
CA PRO A 42 3.71 -1.08 31.02
C PRO A 42 3.11 -1.92 29.89
N ARG A 43 1.89 -1.58 29.50
CA ARG A 43 1.26 -2.11 28.28
C ARG A 43 2.08 -1.72 27.06
N GLN A 44 2.28 -2.64 26.13
CA GLN A 44 2.87 -2.32 24.83
C GLN A 44 1.77 -1.94 23.86
N TRP A 45 1.98 -0.87 23.10
CA TRP A 45 1.07 -0.38 22.09
C TRP A 45 1.85 0.22 20.93
N TRP A 46 1.23 0.25 19.75
CA TRP A 46 1.79 0.89 18.57
C TRP A 46 0.71 1.13 17.51
N PHE A 47 0.97 2.12 16.65
CA PHE A 47 0.24 2.32 15.41
C PHE A 47 0.98 1.67 14.24
N GLY A 48 0.21 1.23 13.26
CA GLY A 48 0.72 0.79 11.98
C GLY A 48 -0.21 1.23 10.87
N GLY A 49 0.34 1.42 9.67
CA GLY A 49 -0.48 1.82 8.55
C GLY A 49 0.31 2.27 7.34
N GLY A 50 -0.42 2.85 6.39
CA GLY A 50 0.12 3.30 5.14
C GLY A 50 -0.92 3.36 4.04
N THR A 51 -0.57 4.08 2.98
CA THR A 51 -1.33 4.15 1.73
C THR A 51 -0.34 4.06 0.59
N ASP A 52 -0.60 3.19 -0.37
CA ASP A 52 0.29 2.97 -1.52
C ASP A 52 -0.48 2.87 -2.84
N LEU A 53 0.19 3.27 -3.93
CA LEU A 53 -0.37 3.34 -5.26
C LEU A 53 0.30 2.32 -6.20
N THR A 54 -0.51 1.55 -6.91
CA THR A 54 -0.07 0.51 -7.85
C THR A 54 -0.66 0.75 -9.25
N PRO A 55 -0.07 1.63 -10.05
CA PRO A 55 -0.47 1.84 -11.44
C PRO A 55 -0.10 0.67 -12.35
N SER A 56 -0.82 0.50 -13.47
CA SER A 56 -0.34 -0.31 -14.61
C SER A 56 0.39 0.55 -15.65
N TYR A 57 0.15 1.86 -15.68
CA TYR A 57 0.79 2.81 -16.58
C TYR A 57 1.29 4.02 -15.80
N ILE A 58 2.50 4.49 -16.12
CA ILE A 58 3.08 5.67 -15.46
C ILE A 58 2.43 6.93 -16.02
N ILE A 59 1.78 7.68 -15.13
CA ILE A 59 1.26 9.01 -15.39
C ILE A 59 1.83 9.93 -14.31
N GLU A 60 2.90 10.65 -14.63
CA GLU A 60 3.70 11.37 -13.62
C GLU A 60 2.88 12.36 -12.80
N GLU A 61 1.94 13.08 -13.41
CA GLU A 61 1.11 14.07 -12.71
C GLU A 61 0.26 13.44 -11.61
N ASP A 62 -0.22 12.21 -11.81
CA ASP A 62 -1.05 11.50 -10.83
C ASP A 62 -0.20 10.98 -9.67
N ILE A 63 0.99 10.47 -9.98
CA ILE A 63 1.91 9.94 -8.97
C ILE A 63 2.44 11.08 -8.10
N LYS A 64 2.82 12.21 -8.72
CA LYS A 64 3.23 13.44 -8.03
C LYS A 64 2.11 13.99 -7.15
N HIS A 65 0.87 14.04 -7.66
CA HIS A 65 -0.30 14.42 -6.86
C HIS A 65 -0.46 13.53 -5.63
N PHE A 66 -0.45 12.21 -5.83
CA PHE A 66 -0.61 11.23 -4.75
C PHE A 66 0.46 11.42 -3.66
N HIS A 67 1.73 11.43 -4.05
CA HIS A 67 2.85 11.60 -3.10
C HIS A 67 2.85 12.97 -2.42
N SER A 68 2.45 14.04 -3.12
CA SER A 68 2.35 15.37 -2.53
C SER A 68 1.29 15.43 -1.43
N VAL A 69 0.12 14.81 -1.63
CA VAL A 69 -0.94 14.75 -0.61
C VAL A 69 -0.49 13.94 0.60
N GLN A 70 0.19 12.80 0.38
CA GLN A 70 0.75 12.01 1.49
C GLN A 70 1.81 12.80 2.27
N LYS A 71 2.70 13.52 1.57
CA LYS A 71 3.70 14.38 2.22
C LYS A 71 3.05 15.50 3.04
N GLN A 72 2.03 16.17 2.51
CA GLN A 72 1.31 17.22 3.24
C GLN A 72 0.67 16.70 4.53
N ALA A 73 0.12 15.48 4.52
CA ALA A 73 -0.40 14.83 5.71
C ALA A 73 0.72 14.56 6.75
N CYS A 74 1.86 14.03 6.32
CA CYS A 74 3.00 13.79 7.19
C CYS A 74 3.61 15.07 7.78
N ASP A 75 3.79 16.11 6.94
CA ASP A 75 4.44 17.38 7.30
C ASP A 75 3.69 18.14 8.41
N LYS A 76 2.40 17.86 8.63
CA LYS A 76 1.61 18.43 9.74
C LYS A 76 2.09 17.98 11.12
N PHE A 77 2.75 16.82 11.20
CA PHE A 77 3.18 16.20 12.45
C PHE A 77 4.70 16.25 12.59
N ASP A 78 5.42 15.76 11.57
CA ASP A 78 6.87 15.76 11.57
C ASP A 78 7.39 15.74 10.11
N PRO A 79 8.22 16.71 9.69
CA PRO A 79 8.77 16.77 8.33
C PRO A 79 9.64 15.56 7.95
N THR A 80 10.09 14.77 8.92
CA THR A 80 10.86 13.53 8.71
C THR A 80 9.98 12.32 8.42
N PHE A 81 8.67 12.39 8.69
CA PHE A 81 7.77 11.24 8.52
C PHE A 81 7.65 10.82 7.07
N TYR A 82 7.41 11.74 6.13
CA TYR A 82 7.29 11.39 4.73
C TYR A 82 8.55 10.68 4.18
N PRO A 83 9.77 11.23 4.26
CA PRO A 83 10.94 10.54 3.72
C PRO A 83 11.21 9.19 4.41
N ARG A 84 10.97 9.09 5.73
CA ARG A 84 11.09 7.83 6.48
C ARG A 84 10.10 6.78 5.99
N PHE A 85 8.82 7.14 5.92
CA PHE A 85 7.74 6.21 5.60
C PHE A 85 7.62 5.91 4.11
N LYS A 86 8.03 6.83 3.24
CA LYS A 86 8.18 6.58 1.80
C LYS A 86 9.25 5.54 1.53
N LYS A 87 10.43 5.73 2.11
CA LYS A 87 11.50 4.74 2.00
C LYS A 87 11.06 3.37 2.53
N TRP A 88 10.39 3.35 3.67
CA TRP A 88 9.87 2.09 4.23
C TRP A 88 8.83 1.45 3.31
N CYS A 89 7.96 2.24 2.68
CA CYS A 89 6.99 1.75 1.70
C CYS A 89 7.67 1.07 0.51
N ASP A 90 8.71 1.69 -0.05
CA ASP A 90 9.48 1.13 -1.18
C ASP A 90 10.19 -0.18 -0.81
N ASP A 91 10.64 -0.31 0.44
CA ASP A 91 11.33 -1.50 0.94
C ASP A 91 10.33 -2.62 1.31
N TYR A 92 9.15 -2.28 1.86
CA TYR A 92 8.13 -3.23 2.29
C TYR A 92 7.45 -3.91 1.10
N PHE A 93 7.04 -3.13 0.08
CA PHE A 93 6.31 -3.64 -1.08
C PHE A 93 7.20 -4.24 -2.18
N HIS A 94 8.34 -4.83 -1.79
CA HIS A 94 9.32 -5.44 -2.69
C HIS A 94 9.05 -6.95 -2.88
N ILE A 95 8.83 -7.36 -4.13
CA ILE A 95 8.64 -8.76 -4.53
C ILE A 95 10.02 -9.38 -4.75
N LYS A 96 10.61 -9.92 -3.67
CA LYS A 96 12.02 -10.36 -3.67
C LYS A 96 12.38 -11.34 -4.79
N HIS A 97 11.48 -12.27 -5.13
CA HIS A 97 11.74 -13.25 -6.19
C HIS A 97 11.60 -12.69 -7.62
N ARG A 98 11.10 -11.46 -7.79
CA ARG A 98 11.03 -10.74 -9.05
C ARG A 98 12.06 -9.60 -9.15
N GLY A 99 12.58 -9.14 -8.02
CA GLY A 99 13.48 -7.98 -7.97
C GLY A 99 12.78 -6.65 -8.29
N GLU A 100 11.46 -6.58 -8.10
CA GLU A 100 10.64 -5.40 -8.41
C GLU A 100 9.67 -5.07 -7.27
N ARG A 101 9.33 -3.80 -7.11
CA ARG A 101 8.26 -3.34 -6.22
C ARG A 101 6.90 -3.57 -6.84
N ARG A 102 5.88 -3.69 -6.00
CA ARG A 102 4.49 -3.87 -6.42
C ARG A 102 3.97 -2.69 -7.25
N GLY A 103 4.36 -1.47 -6.87
CA GLY A 103 3.88 -0.22 -7.44
C GLY A 103 4.88 0.92 -7.28
N VAL A 104 4.37 2.14 -7.11
CA VAL A 104 5.16 3.40 -7.06
C VAL A 104 5.31 3.96 -5.64
N GLY A 105 5.05 3.11 -4.64
CA GLY A 105 5.18 3.44 -3.23
C GLY A 105 4.04 4.30 -2.70
N GLY A 106 4.35 5.06 -1.66
CA GLY A 106 3.42 5.84 -0.86
C GLY A 106 4.01 6.06 0.52
N ILE A 107 3.25 5.82 1.58
CA ILE A 107 3.77 5.78 2.95
C ILE A 107 3.48 4.44 3.59
N PHE A 108 4.41 3.94 4.40
CA PHE A 108 4.25 2.76 5.22
C PHE A 108 4.95 2.94 6.56
N PHE A 109 4.28 2.53 7.64
CA PHE A 109 4.83 2.51 8.98
C PHE A 109 4.24 1.35 9.78
N ASP A 110 5.02 0.84 10.72
CA ASP A 110 4.63 -0.19 11.67
C ASP A 110 5.40 0.05 12.97
N ASP A 111 4.96 -0.58 14.05
CA ASP A 111 5.61 -0.43 15.36
C ASP A 111 5.83 1.05 15.78
N LEU A 112 4.94 1.96 15.35
CA LEU A 112 5.07 3.39 15.60
C LEU A 112 4.53 3.74 17.00
N ASN A 113 5.43 4.11 17.89
CA ASN A 113 5.15 4.49 19.28
C ASN A 113 6.16 5.52 19.82
N ASP A 114 6.73 6.34 18.93
CA ASP A 114 7.77 7.34 19.24
C ASP A 114 7.20 8.69 19.73
N HIS A 115 5.87 8.82 19.81
CA HIS A 115 5.14 9.98 20.33
C HIS A 115 4.05 9.51 21.29
N ASP A 116 3.31 10.43 21.92
CA ASP A 116 2.15 10.06 22.73
C ASP A 116 1.01 9.49 21.85
N GLN A 117 0.10 8.73 22.47
CA GLN A 117 -0.97 8.02 21.77
C GLN A 117 -1.94 8.97 21.05
N GLU A 118 -2.21 10.16 21.60
CA GLU A 118 -3.16 11.11 21.03
C GLU A 118 -2.59 11.72 19.74
N THR A 119 -1.32 12.16 19.78
CA THR A 119 -0.59 12.63 18.59
C THR A 119 -0.56 11.58 17.48
N LEU A 120 -0.30 10.30 17.81
CA LEU A 120 -0.25 9.23 16.79
C LEU A 120 -1.64 8.82 16.29
N LEU A 121 -2.67 8.96 17.11
CA LEU A 121 -4.06 8.80 16.67
C LEU A 121 -4.45 9.90 15.68
N ASP A 122 -4.11 11.14 15.97
CA ASP A 122 -4.33 12.28 15.08
C ASP A 122 -3.57 12.11 13.76
N PHE A 123 -2.32 11.64 13.83
CA PHE A 123 -1.53 11.33 12.65
C PHE A 123 -2.17 10.24 11.77
N ALA A 124 -2.56 9.11 12.37
CA ALA A 124 -3.24 8.05 11.65
C ALA A 124 -4.59 8.51 11.05
N THR A 125 -5.32 9.39 11.76
CA THR A 125 -6.58 9.98 11.31
C THR A 125 -6.37 10.90 10.12
N GLU A 126 -5.37 11.78 10.17
CA GLU A 126 -5.01 12.66 9.05
C GLU A 126 -4.57 11.84 7.83
N CYS A 127 -3.72 10.82 8.03
CA CYS A 127 -3.30 9.95 6.94
C CYS A 127 -4.49 9.19 6.31
N ALA A 128 -5.44 8.72 7.12
CA ALA A 128 -6.68 8.12 6.61
C ALA A 128 -7.55 9.12 5.84
N ALA A 129 -7.69 10.35 6.34
CA ALA A 129 -8.42 11.42 5.67
C ALA A 129 -7.76 11.83 4.34
N SER A 130 -6.44 11.72 4.23
CA SER A 130 -5.67 12.06 3.03
C SER A 130 -5.92 11.10 1.85
N VAL A 131 -6.45 9.90 2.09
CA VAL A 131 -6.67 8.88 1.06
C VAL A 131 -7.59 9.37 -0.05
N ILE A 132 -8.71 10.00 0.32
CA ILE A 132 -9.72 10.51 -0.62
C ILE A 132 -9.13 11.60 -1.53
N PRO A 133 -8.56 12.70 -1.02
CA PRO A 133 -7.97 13.73 -1.88
C PRO A 133 -6.75 13.23 -2.66
N ALA A 134 -6.01 12.22 -2.18
CA ALA A 134 -4.91 11.62 -2.92
C ALA A 134 -5.38 10.79 -4.12
N TYR A 135 -6.53 10.10 -4.02
CA TYR A 135 -6.93 9.07 -4.99
C TYR A 135 -8.11 9.46 -5.89
N ILE A 136 -9.16 10.10 -5.34
CA ILE A 136 -10.37 10.41 -6.12
C ILE A 136 -10.09 11.28 -7.36
N PRO A 137 -9.28 12.36 -7.29
CA PRO A 137 -8.97 13.16 -8.47
C PRO A 137 -8.27 12.36 -9.58
N ILE A 138 -7.47 11.34 -9.21
CA ILE A 138 -6.82 10.45 -10.19
C ILE A 138 -7.90 9.59 -10.87
N ILE A 139 -8.81 9.00 -10.10
CA ILE A 139 -9.88 8.16 -10.66
C ILE A 139 -10.82 8.96 -11.55
N GLU A 140 -11.19 10.18 -11.18
CA GLU A 140 -12.02 11.05 -12.01
C GLU A 140 -11.38 11.34 -13.37
N ARG A 141 -10.04 11.53 -13.41
CA ARG A 141 -9.30 11.75 -14.66
C ARG A 141 -9.17 10.49 -15.52
N ARG A 142 -9.03 9.30 -14.90
CA ARG A 142 -8.59 8.08 -15.61
C ARG A 142 -9.67 7.03 -15.84
N LYS A 143 -10.79 7.08 -15.12
CA LYS A 143 -11.82 6.02 -15.19
C LYS A 143 -12.39 5.82 -16.60
N ASP A 144 -12.46 6.88 -17.41
CA ASP A 144 -13.02 6.86 -18.77
C ASP A 144 -11.96 6.90 -19.88
N THR A 145 -10.67 6.77 -19.56
CA THR A 145 -9.60 6.77 -20.57
C THR A 145 -9.76 5.56 -21.51
N PRO A 146 -9.83 5.75 -22.85
CA PRO A 146 -9.92 4.64 -23.78
C PRO A 146 -8.72 3.70 -23.66
N PHE A 147 -8.96 2.39 -23.72
CA PHE A 147 -7.91 1.39 -23.63
C PHE A 147 -8.14 0.24 -24.62
N THR A 148 -7.08 -0.50 -24.94
CA THR A 148 -7.11 -1.67 -25.83
C THR A 148 -7.00 -2.95 -25.01
N GLU A 149 -7.21 -4.10 -25.66
CA GLU A 149 -7.00 -5.41 -25.03
C GLU A 149 -5.56 -5.62 -24.56
N ASP A 150 -4.57 -5.02 -25.24
CA ASP A 150 -3.17 -5.08 -24.82
C ASP A 150 -2.95 -4.35 -23.49
N HIS A 151 -3.58 -3.17 -23.32
CA HIS A 151 -3.55 -2.46 -22.05
C HIS A 151 -4.19 -3.28 -20.92
N ARG A 152 -5.29 -3.97 -21.22
CA ARG A 152 -5.97 -4.85 -20.27
C ARG A 152 -5.09 -6.06 -19.93
N ALA A 153 -4.46 -6.68 -20.91
CA ALA A 153 -3.56 -7.82 -20.72
C ALA A 153 -2.39 -7.45 -19.81
N TRP A 154 -1.76 -6.29 -20.03
CA TRP A 154 -0.72 -5.77 -19.16
C TRP A 154 -1.21 -5.54 -17.73
N GLN A 155 -2.38 -4.93 -17.55
CA GLN A 155 -2.99 -4.77 -16.23
C GLN A 155 -3.17 -6.12 -15.52
N GLN A 156 -3.57 -7.18 -16.24
CA GLN A 156 -3.72 -8.51 -15.65
C GLN A 156 -2.39 -9.13 -15.21
N LEU A 157 -1.30 -8.89 -15.96
CA LEU A 157 0.05 -9.30 -15.56
C LEU A 157 0.53 -8.56 -14.32
N ARG A 158 0.28 -7.23 -14.23
CA ARG A 158 0.59 -6.43 -13.03
C ARG A 158 -0.24 -6.87 -11.83
N ARG A 159 -1.52 -7.23 -12.03
CA ARG A 159 -2.35 -7.84 -10.99
C ARG A 159 -1.82 -9.20 -10.54
N GLY A 160 -1.22 -9.99 -11.42
CA GLY A 160 -0.49 -11.21 -11.04
C GLY A 160 0.63 -10.94 -10.03
N ARG A 161 1.39 -9.85 -10.22
CA ARG A 161 2.41 -9.39 -9.24
C ARG A 161 1.79 -8.96 -7.91
N TYR A 162 0.62 -8.33 -7.95
CA TYR A 162 -0.13 -7.97 -6.74
C TYR A 162 -0.52 -9.23 -5.92
N VAL A 163 -1.01 -10.27 -6.61
CA VAL A 163 -1.32 -11.58 -5.99
C VAL A 163 -0.06 -12.23 -5.42
N GLU A 164 1.04 -12.25 -6.18
CA GLU A 164 2.33 -12.80 -5.72
C GLU A 164 2.78 -12.12 -4.42
N PHE A 165 2.71 -10.78 -4.34
CA PHE A 165 3.07 -10.06 -3.13
C PHE A 165 2.17 -10.44 -1.94
N ASN A 166 0.86 -10.37 -2.12
CA ASN A 166 -0.09 -10.56 -1.02
C ASN A 166 -0.03 -11.98 -0.45
N LEU A 167 0.13 -13.00 -1.29
CA LEU A 167 0.15 -14.39 -0.85
C LEU A 167 1.50 -14.86 -0.29
N VAL A 168 2.61 -14.23 -0.71
CA VAL A 168 3.97 -14.70 -0.35
C VAL A 168 4.63 -13.82 0.71
N TYR A 169 4.42 -12.50 0.66
CA TYR A 169 5.20 -11.54 1.46
C TYR A 169 4.37 -10.70 2.43
N ASP A 170 3.09 -10.48 2.14
CA ASP A 170 2.29 -9.63 3.03
C ASP A 170 2.08 -10.31 4.40
N ARG A 171 2.58 -9.63 5.44
CA ARG A 171 2.55 -10.12 6.82
C ARG A 171 1.10 -10.22 7.32
N GLY A 172 0.26 -9.25 6.97
CA GLY A 172 -1.15 -9.21 7.37
C GLY A 172 -1.94 -10.40 6.82
N THR A 173 -1.80 -10.67 5.53
CA THR A 173 -2.42 -11.82 4.84
C THR A 173 -1.93 -13.14 5.42
N THR A 174 -0.60 -13.30 5.53
CA THR A 174 0.01 -14.54 6.06
C THR A 174 -0.43 -14.82 7.49
N PHE A 175 -0.45 -13.80 8.35
CA PHE A 175 -0.90 -13.92 9.73
C PHE A 175 -2.38 -14.30 9.79
N GLY A 176 -3.24 -13.56 9.08
CA GLY A 176 -4.69 -13.80 9.09
C GLY A 176 -5.07 -15.22 8.63
N LEU A 177 -4.40 -15.75 7.60
CA LEU A 177 -4.63 -17.11 7.13
C LEU A 177 -4.17 -18.17 8.13
N LYS A 178 -3.09 -17.94 8.86
CA LYS A 178 -2.55 -18.88 9.86
C LYS A 178 -3.32 -18.88 11.17
N THR A 179 -3.91 -17.74 11.56
CA THR A 179 -4.60 -17.59 12.86
C THR A 179 -6.12 -17.80 12.77
N GLY A 180 -6.64 -18.31 11.65
CA GLY A 180 -8.07 -18.57 11.48
C GLY A 180 -8.93 -17.31 11.37
N GLY A 181 -8.40 -16.23 10.80
CA GLY A 181 -9.19 -15.03 10.51
C GLY A 181 -10.28 -15.29 9.45
N ARG A 182 -11.20 -14.34 9.27
CA ARG A 182 -12.27 -14.45 8.27
C ARG A 182 -11.68 -14.42 6.86
N ILE A 183 -11.62 -15.58 6.19
CA ILE A 183 -10.94 -15.78 4.91
C ILE A 183 -11.38 -14.77 3.84
N GLU A 184 -12.69 -14.59 3.65
CA GLU A 184 -13.24 -13.64 2.66
C GLU A 184 -12.86 -12.18 2.94
N SER A 185 -12.62 -11.82 4.22
CA SER A 185 -12.14 -10.48 4.57
C SER A 185 -10.64 -10.32 4.31
N ILE A 186 -9.86 -11.39 4.45
CA ILE A 186 -8.41 -11.37 4.22
C ILE A 186 -8.11 -11.31 2.72
N LEU A 187 -8.84 -12.11 1.93
CA LEU A 187 -8.60 -12.26 0.50
C LEU A 187 -9.31 -11.19 -0.36
N VAL A 188 -10.04 -10.26 0.24
CA VAL A 188 -10.62 -9.09 -0.47
C VAL A 188 -9.55 -8.23 -1.16
N SER A 189 -8.30 -8.39 -0.75
CA SER A 189 -7.13 -7.75 -1.37
C SER A 189 -6.76 -8.33 -2.74
N LEU A 190 -7.31 -9.50 -3.12
CA LEU A 190 -7.01 -10.12 -4.39
C LEU A 190 -7.89 -9.49 -5.49
N PRO A 191 -7.32 -9.23 -6.68
CA PRO A 191 -8.09 -8.74 -7.81
C PRO A 191 -9.05 -9.82 -8.32
N LEU A 192 -10.18 -9.39 -8.90
CA LEU A 192 -11.17 -10.28 -9.52
C LEU A 192 -10.55 -11.22 -10.56
N THR A 193 -9.58 -10.72 -11.32
CA THR A 193 -8.83 -11.46 -12.34
C THR A 193 -7.36 -11.06 -12.32
N ALA A 194 -6.49 -12.01 -12.65
CA ALA A 194 -5.06 -11.84 -12.84
C ALA A 194 -4.56 -12.83 -13.91
N ARG A 195 -3.39 -12.55 -14.49
CA ARG A 195 -2.77 -13.38 -15.55
C ARG A 195 -1.30 -13.64 -15.22
N TRP A 196 -0.84 -14.83 -15.61
CA TRP A 196 0.57 -15.19 -15.62
C TRP A 196 0.95 -15.69 -17.01
N GLU A 197 2.10 -15.25 -17.49
CA GLU A 197 2.67 -15.65 -18.78
C GLU A 197 4.12 -16.08 -18.57
N TYR A 198 4.50 -17.15 -19.27
CA TYR A 198 5.85 -17.68 -19.21
C TYR A 198 6.85 -16.71 -19.83
N ASP A 199 7.85 -16.32 -19.05
CA ASP A 199 8.95 -15.39 -19.42
C ASP A 199 8.53 -14.10 -20.14
N HIS A 200 7.31 -13.60 -19.90
CA HIS A 200 6.86 -12.33 -20.47
C HIS A 200 7.71 -11.15 -19.96
N LYS A 201 8.24 -10.36 -20.89
CA LYS A 201 8.98 -9.13 -20.63
C LYS A 201 8.48 -8.04 -21.59
N PRO A 202 8.06 -6.85 -21.08
CA PRO A 202 7.71 -5.75 -21.97
C PRO A 202 8.96 -5.29 -22.74
N GLN A 203 8.75 -4.82 -23.97
CA GLN A 203 9.84 -4.29 -24.79
C GLN A 203 10.38 -2.99 -24.18
N GLU A 204 11.70 -2.83 -24.16
CA GLU A 204 12.33 -1.60 -23.66
C GLU A 204 11.81 -0.36 -24.38
N GLY A 205 11.53 0.70 -23.62
CA GLY A 205 11.00 1.97 -24.13
C GLY A 205 9.48 2.05 -24.28
N THR A 206 8.73 0.95 -24.15
CA THR A 206 7.26 1.02 -24.11
C THR A 206 6.74 1.54 -22.77
N GLU A 207 5.46 1.92 -22.70
CA GLU A 207 4.86 2.40 -21.46
C GLU A 207 4.83 1.32 -20.36
N GLU A 208 4.67 0.06 -20.73
CA GLU A 208 4.75 -1.10 -19.83
C GLU A 208 6.15 -1.24 -19.24
N TRP A 209 7.18 -1.04 -20.07
CA TRP A 209 8.57 -1.07 -19.59
C TRP A 209 8.88 0.09 -18.66
N LYS A 210 8.34 1.30 -18.91
CA LYS A 210 8.53 2.44 -18.00
C LYS A 210 8.02 2.15 -16.59
N LEU A 211 6.86 1.47 -16.46
CA LEU A 211 6.39 1.02 -15.15
C LEU A 211 7.38 0.02 -14.54
N LEU A 212 7.81 -0.98 -15.31
CA LEU A 212 8.71 -2.00 -14.81
C LEU A 212 10.04 -1.40 -14.34
N ASP A 213 10.64 -0.48 -15.09
CA ASP A 213 11.86 0.25 -14.71
C ASP A 213 11.69 0.93 -13.34
N VAL A 214 10.60 1.66 -13.14
CA VAL A 214 10.29 2.32 -11.86
C VAL A 214 10.09 1.33 -10.72
N CYS A 215 9.45 0.18 -10.99
CA CYS A 215 9.29 -0.86 -9.98
C CYS A 215 10.63 -1.53 -9.62
N ILE A 216 11.58 -1.63 -10.55
CA ILE A 216 12.93 -2.15 -10.27
C ILE A 216 13.77 -1.08 -9.56
N ASN A 217 13.71 0.15 -10.05
CA ASN A 217 14.50 1.30 -9.65
C ASN A 217 13.57 2.38 -9.04
N PRO A 218 13.26 2.32 -7.73
CA PRO A 218 12.37 3.28 -7.10
C PRO A 218 12.92 4.71 -7.24
N LYS A 219 12.03 5.66 -7.53
CA LYS A 219 12.36 7.07 -7.76
C LYS A 219 11.79 7.93 -6.64
N GLU A 220 12.38 9.10 -6.45
CA GLU A 220 11.75 10.18 -5.69
C GLU A 220 10.78 10.92 -6.61
N TRP A 221 9.53 11.06 -6.20
CA TRP A 221 8.47 11.66 -7.02
C TRP A 221 8.31 13.15 -6.81
N ILE A 222 8.71 13.64 -5.64
CA ILE A 222 8.60 15.04 -5.19
C ILE A 222 9.90 15.51 -4.55
#